data_AF-A0A8K0XBQ5-F1
#
_entry.id   AF-A0A8K0XBQ5-F1
#
_cell.length_a   1.000
_cell.length_b   1.000
_cell.length_c   1.000
_cell.angle_alpha   90.00
_cell.angle_beta   90.00
_cell.angle_gamma   90.00
#
_symmetry.space_group_name_H-M   'P 1'
#
loop_
_entity.id
_entity.type
_entity.pdbx_description
1 polymer ?
#
loop_
_entity_poly.entity_id
_entity_poly.type
_entity_poly.pdbx_seq_one_letter_code
_entity_poly.pdbx_strand_id
1 'polypeptide(L)'
;MNQPPLLPTKHLTLTSADDPLELLCRRLNVVKPTFKPGASIPPTINLRVVKDAHVPSHVLAVFDTPESSWGPSYQPILVPIRADLYTQDFRTNIVPPSPPGTPFPVPHCVPLLDGQFVTLPVVPTLVPHAASIPLLILFAFGLESRSHLLSCRLLPSEVIGEFPDAMVMAQSMAELCSDAQLTKYITFNQGLWRNILALGPRDTQLIGMAQTAWNVTVEARRIRLRATMNQSMDAGRDAPNHT
;
A
#
# COMPACT_ATOMS: atom_id res chain seq x y z
N MET A 1 44.21 -22.02 7.18
CA MET A 1 43.10 -21.09 7.51
C MET A 1 42.07 -21.22 6.41
N ASN A 2 40.97 -21.94 6.66
CA ASN A 2 39.91 -22.15 5.68
C ASN A 2 38.91 -20.99 5.77
N GLN A 3 38.81 -20.18 4.71
CA GLN A 3 37.74 -19.21 4.59
C GLN A 3 36.39 -19.94 4.48
N PRO A 4 35.36 -19.54 5.24
CA PRO A 4 34.04 -20.10 5.09
C PRO A 4 33.46 -19.72 3.70
N PRO A 5 32.75 -20.63 3.04
CA PRO A 5 32.11 -20.34 1.76
C PRO A 5 31.05 -19.26 1.96
N LEU A 6 31.22 -18.13 1.25
CA LEU A 6 30.22 -17.08 1.16
C LEU A 6 28.96 -17.68 0.51
N LEU A 7 27.92 -17.91 1.31
CA LEU A 7 26.63 -18.34 0.80
C LEU A 7 26.10 -17.26 -0.16
N PRO A 8 25.59 -17.64 -1.34
CA PRO A 8 25.04 -16.68 -2.28
C PRO A 8 23.84 -15.99 -1.64
N THR A 9 24.00 -14.69 -1.36
CA THR A 9 22.91 -13.80 -0.97
C THR A 9 21.93 -13.79 -2.13
N LYS A 10 20.85 -14.58 -2.02
CA LYS A 10 19.73 -14.51 -2.96
C LYS A 10 19.14 -13.12 -2.84
N HIS A 11 19.63 -12.19 -3.67
CA HIS A 11 19.00 -10.91 -3.88
C HIS A 11 17.63 -11.22 -4.47
N LEU A 12 16.59 -11.17 -3.61
CA LEU A 12 15.22 -11.29 -4.08
C LEU A 12 14.97 -10.15 -5.06
N THR A 13 14.91 -10.46 -6.35
CA THR A 13 14.41 -9.57 -7.39
C THR A 13 12.90 -9.47 -7.22
N LEU A 14 12.50 -8.53 -6.37
CA LEU A 14 11.11 -8.15 -6.21
C LEU A 14 10.57 -7.57 -7.51
N THR A 15 9.38 -8.03 -7.91
CA THR A 15 8.72 -7.64 -9.16
C THR A 15 7.61 -6.64 -8.90
N SER A 16 7.16 -5.92 -9.93
CA SER A 16 5.98 -5.05 -9.87
C SER A 16 4.69 -5.84 -9.60
N ALA A 17 4.70 -7.18 -9.64
CA ALA A 17 3.54 -8.02 -9.39
C ALA A 17 3.41 -8.46 -7.92
N ASP A 18 4.44 -8.28 -7.09
CA ASP A 18 4.44 -8.82 -5.72
C ASP A 18 3.32 -8.19 -4.86
N ASP A 19 2.75 -8.89 -3.88
CA ASP A 19 1.79 -8.26 -2.97
C ASP A 19 2.53 -7.37 -1.95
N PRO A 20 2.29 -6.04 -1.87
CA PRO A 20 2.96 -5.16 -0.91
C PRO A 20 2.83 -5.62 0.54
N LEU A 21 1.69 -6.23 0.90
CA LEU A 21 1.49 -6.77 2.24
C LEU A 21 2.39 -7.99 2.51
N GLU A 22 2.52 -8.88 1.53
CA GLU A 22 3.42 -10.03 1.65
C GLU A 22 4.90 -9.57 1.76
N LEU A 23 5.29 -8.56 0.97
CA LEU A 23 6.61 -7.97 1.06
C LEU A 23 6.89 -7.37 2.44
N LEU A 24 5.93 -6.60 2.97
CA LEU A 24 6.03 -6.02 4.31
C LEU A 24 6.18 -7.12 5.37
N CYS A 25 5.35 -8.15 5.34
CA CYS A 25 5.43 -9.28 6.28
C CYS A 25 6.81 -9.96 6.21
N ARG A 26 7.32 -10.18 4.99
CA ARG A 26 8.65 -10.78 4.76
C ARG A 26 9.77 -9.90 5.31
N ARG A 27 9.70 -8.58 5.13
CA ARG A 27 10.69 -7.61 5.66
C ARG A 27 10.69 -7.55 7.19
N LEU A 28 9.53 -7.78 7.81
CA LEU A 28 9.36 -7.86 9.25
C LEU A 28 9.49 -9.31 9.79
N ASN A 29 9.98 -10.24 8.97
CA ASN A 29 10.24 -11.63 9.32
C ASN A 29 9.04 -12.36 9.96
N VAL A 30 7.83 -12.09 9.47
CA VAL A 30 6.61 -12.80 9.87
C VAL A 30 5.86 -13.35 8.66
N VAL A 31 5.09 -14.41 8.87
CA VAL A 31 4.15 -14.93 7.87
C VAL A 31 2.93 -14.01 7.80
N LYS A 32 2.45 -13.75 6.57
CA LYS A 32 1.23 -12.96 6.35
C LYS A 32 0.06 -13.57 7.13
N PRO A 33 -0.57 -12.83 8.06
CA PRO A 33 -1.70 -13.34 8.81
C PRO A 33 -2.92 -13.57 7.91
N THR A 34 -3.66 -14.64 8.20
CA THR A 34 -4.98 -14.87 7.63
C THR A 34 -6.04 -14.50 8.67
N PHE A 35 -7.09 -13.82 8.23
CA PHE A 35 -8.21 -13.44 9.08
C PHE A 35 -9.49 -14.01 8.50
N LYS A 36 -10.38 -14.53 9.35
CA LYS A 36 -11.64 -15.10 8.88
C LYS A 36 -12.60 -13.94 8.53
N PRO A 37 -13.24 -13.94 7.35
CA PRO A 37 -14.27 -12.95 7.03
C PRO A 37 -15.38 -12.91 8.08
N GLY A 38 -15.82 -11.72 8.45
CA GLY A 38 -16.89 -11.49 9.44
C GLY A 38 -16.51 -11.76 10.90
N ALA A 39 -15.27 -12.15 11.20
CA ALA A 39 -14.81 -12.29 12.57
C ALA A 39 -14.58 -10.91 13.23
N SER A 40 -14.87 -10.80 14.53
CA SER A 40 -14.55 -9.61 15.32
C SER A 40 -13.03 -9.44 15.42
N ILE A 41 -12.54 -8.19 15.37
CA ILE A 41 -11.11 -7.90 15.52
C ILE A 41 -10.64 -8.34 16.92
N PRO A 42 -9.70 -9.30 17.04
CA PRO A 42 -9.20 -9.73 18.33
C PRO A 42 -8.28 -8.67 18.92
N PRO A 43 -8.16 -8.56 20.26
CA PRO A 43 -7.26 -7.60 20.90
C PRO A 43 -5.77 -7.93 20.69
N THR A 44 -5.47 -9.21 20.44
CA THR A 44 -4.12 -9.71 20.17
C THR A 44 -4.13 -10.77 19.08
N ILE A 45 -3.04 -10.91 18.33
CA ILE A 45 -2.88 -11.95 17.32
C ILE A 45 -1.50 -12.61 17.41
N ASN A 46 -1.46 -13.93 17.15
CA ASN A 46 -0.22 -14.68 17.03
C ASN A 46 0.26 -14.66 15.59
N LEU A 47 1.46 -14.14 15.34
CA LEU A 47 2.12 -14.19 14.04
C LEU A 47 3.26 -15.20 14.08
N ARG A 48 3.34 -16.07 13.06
CA ARG A 48 4.46 -17.00 12.90
C ARG A 48 5.71 -16.23 12.46
N VAL A 49 6.80 -16.40 13.21
CA VAL A 49 8.10 -15.78 12.93
C VAL A 49 8.85 -16.63 11.90
N VAL A 50 9.41 -15.96 10.89
CA VAL A 50 10.26 -16.58 9.86
C VAL A 50 11.73 -16.54 10.28
N LYS A 51 12.15 -15.42 10.89
CA LYS A 51 13.50 -15.22 11.45
C LYS A 51 13.41 -14.34 12.68
N ASP A 52 14.21 -14.68 13.70
CA ASP A 52 14.30 -13.90 14.94
C ASP A 52 15.16 -12.63 14.75
N ALA A 53 14.66 -11.72 13.92
CA ALA A 53 15.24 -10.40 13.66
C ALA A 53 14.14 -9.45 13.17
N HIS A 54 14.18 -8.18 13.56
CA HIS A 54 13.24 -7.15 13.08
C HIS A 54 11.74 -7.52 13.19
N VAL A 55 11.36 -8.28 14.22
CA VAL A 55 9.98 -8.69 14.44
C VAL A 55 9.06 -7.46 14.67
N PRO A 56 7.81 -7.49 14.15
CA PRO A 56 6.86 -6.42 14.38
C PRO A 56 6.46 -6.37 15.85
N SER A 57 6.09 -5.18 16.32
CA SER A 57 5.63 -4.94 17.69
C SER A 57 4.11 -4.91 17.81
N HIS A 58 3.42 -4.57 16.72
CA HIS A 58 1.97 -4.36 16.67
C HIS A 58 1.44 -4.86 15.32
N VAL A 59 0.13 -5.08 15.26
CA VAL A 59 -0.60 -5.31 14.00
C VAL A 59 -1.69 -4.27 13.87
N LEU A 60 -1.71 -3.52 12.79
CA LEU A 60 -2.84 -2.67 12.45
C LEU A 60 -3.93 -3.54 11.82
N ALA A 61 -5.14 -3.52 12.36
CA ALA A 61 -6.32 -4.03 11.67
C ALA A 61 -6.92 -2.86 10.89
N VAL A 62 -6.56 -2.76 9.61
CA VAL A 62 -6.85 -1.62 8.75
C VAL A 62 -8.18 -1.82 8.03
N PHE A 63 -9.04 -0.81 8.10
CA PHE A 63 -10.34 -0.77 7.45
C PHE A 63 -10.65 0.63 6.92
N ASP A 64 -11.47 0.73 5.87
CA ASP A 64 -11.91 1.99 5.25
C ASP A 64 -13.43 2.18 5.28
N THR A 65 -14.14 1.23 5.90
CA THR A 65 -15.56 1.33 6.21
C THR A 65 -15.76 1.26 7.73
N PRO A 66 -16.68 2.06 8.30
CA PRO A 66 -16.96 2.02 9.73
C PRO A 66 -17.56 0.66 10.13
N GLU A 67 -17.29 0.24 11.37
CA GLU A 67 -17.71 -1.06 11.91
C GLU A 67 -19.22 -1.30 11.82
N SER A 68 -20.02 -0.24 11.96
CA SER A 68 -21.48 -0.28 11.79
C SER A 68 -21.94 -0.73 10.39
N SER A 69 -21.06 -0.69 9.40
CA SER A 69 -21.34 -1.03 8.01
C SER A 69 -20.65 -2.33 7.57
N TRP A 70 -20.07 -3.08 8.49
CA TRP A 70 -19.43 -4.35 8.17
C TRP A 70 -20.46 -5.43 7.86
N GLY A 71 -20.37 -5.99 6.65
CA GLY A 71 -21.11 -7.18 6.26
C GLY A 71 -20.42 -8.48 6.71
N PRO A 72 -21.08 -9.65 6.55
CA PRO A 72 -20.51 -10.94 6.93
C PRO A 72 -19.27 -11.34 6.13
N SER A 73 -19.06 -10.72 4.96
CA SER A 73 -17.88 -10.92 4.11
C SER A 73 -16.76 -9.91 4.36
N TYR A 74 -16.95 -8.96 5.29
CA TYR A 74 -15.96 -7.93 5.56
C TYR A 74 -14.70 -8.55 6.19
N GLN A 75 -13.53 -8.07 5.75
CA GLN A 75 -12.24 -8.52 6.27
C GLN A 75 -11.27 -7.34 6.35
N PRO A 76 -10.82 -6.95 7.56
CA PRO A 76 -9.77 -5.94 7.68
C PRO A 76 -8.44 -6.47 7.14
N ILE A 77 -7.60 -5.55 6.67
CA ILE A 77 -6.24 -5.85 6.26
C ILE A 77 -5.36 -5.82 7.50
N LEU A 78 -4.77 -6.96 7.86
CA LEU A 78 -3.87 -7.07 9.00
C LEU A 78 -2.44 -6.71 8.58
N VAL A 79 -1.94 -5.57 9.03
CA VAL A 79 -0.66 -4.99 8.62
C VAL A 79 0.31 -5.02 9.80
N PRO A 80 1.34 -5.89 9.80
CA PRO A 80 2.34 -5.89 10.86
C PRO A 80 3.18 -4.60 10.79
N ILE A 81 3.47 -4.01 11.95
CA ILE A 81 4.28 -2.79 12.05
C ILE A 81 5.26 -2.83 13.21
N ARG A 82 6.27 -1.98 13.08
CA ARG A 82 7.19 -1.59 14.15
C ARG A 82 6.78 -0.22 14.67
N ALA A 83 6.39 -0.14 15.94
CA ALA A 83 5.87 1.09 16.54
C ALA A 83 6.93 2.19 16.63
N ASP A 84 8.20 1.80 16.78
CA ASP A 84 9.33 2.73 16.76
C ASP A 84 9.51 3.37 15.38
N LEU A 85 9.49 2.57 14.30
CA LEU A 85 9.52 3.10 12.93
C LEU A 85 8.28 3.96 12.64
N TYR A 86 7.10 3.55 13.10
CA TYR A 86 5.88 4.34 12.94
C TYR A 86 5.99 5.71 13.60
N THR A 87 6.43 5.76 14.85
CA THR A 87 6.59 7.01 15.61
C THR A 87 7.65 7.92 14.98
N GLN A 88 8.69 7.33 14.41
CA GLN A 88 9.76 8.05 13.73
C GLN A 88 9.29 8.65 12.39
N ASP A 89 8.60 7.87 11.58
CA ASP A 89 8.37 8.18 10.16
C ASP A 89 6.99 8.79 9.87
N PHE A 90 6.07 8.78 10.84
CA PHE A 90 4.76 9.41 10.74
C PHE A 90 4.59 10.57 11.72
N ARG A 91 3.64 11.46 11.43
CA ARG A 91 3.28 12.60 12.29
C ARG A 91 2.10 12.28 13.18
N THR A 92 1.10 11.57 12.63
CA THR A 92 -0.08 11.15 13.38
C THR A 92 0.29 9.91 14.18
N ASN A 93 0.14 9.95 15.51
CA ASN A 93 0.36 8.77 16.33
C ASN A 93 -0.95 7.99 16.53
N ILE A 94 -1.06 6.84 15.86
CA ILE A 94 -2.19 5.91 16.02
C ILE A 94 -1.84 4.68 16.85
N VAL A 95 -0.55 4.49 17.15
CA VAL A 95 -0.05 3.27 17.79
C VAL A 95 0.10 3.55 19.28
N PRO A 96 -0.56 2.78 20.16
CA PRO A 96 -0.38 2.94 21.59
C PRO A 96 1.09 2.65 21.97
N PRO A 97 1.61 3.27 23.03
CA PRO A 97 2.96 2.99 23.50
C PRO A 97 3.09 1.53 23.91
N SER A 98 4.21 0.89 23.56
CA SER A 98 4.52 -0.46 24.01
C SER A 98 4.56 -0.51 25.55
N PRO A 99 4.13 -1.62 26.18
CA PRO A 99 4.26 -1.81 27.61
C PRO A 99 5.71 -1.63 28.10
N PRO A 100 5.93 -1.11 29.32
CA PRO A 100 7.27 -0.99 29.89
C PRO A 100 7.95 -2.37 30.00
N GLY A 101 9.20 -2.49 29.57
CA GLY A 101 10.03 -3.69 29.85
C GLY A 101 10.80 -4.23 28.66
N THR A 102 10.21 -4.30 27.47
CA THR A 102 10.94 -4.73 26.25
C THR A 102 10.32 -4.11 25.00
N PRO A 103 11.08 -3.37 24.18
CA PRO A 103 10.55 -2.74 22.95
C PRO A 103 10.20 -3.75 21.85
N PHE A 104 10.69 -4.99 21.96
CA PHE A 104 10.49 -6.05 20.97
C PHE A 104 9.84 -7.28 21.60
N PRO A 105 8.80 -7.84 20.97
CA PRO A 105 8.18 -9.07 21.43
C PRO A 105 9.15 -10.23 21.28
N VAL A 106 9.24 -11.07 22.31
CA VAL A 106 10.11 -12.24 22.33
C VAL A 106 9.38 -13.40 21.63
N PRO A 107 9.96 -14.01 20.58
CA PRO A 107 9.38 -15.19 19.99
C PRO A 107 9.28 -16.33 21.00
N HIS A 108 8.15 -17.04 20.98
CA HIS A 108 7.91 -18.20 21.83
C HIS A 108 7.44 -19.39 20.98
N CYS A 109 7.71 -20.59 21.47
CA CYS A 109 7.21 -21.81 20.85
C CYS A 109 5.79 -22.07 21.35
N VAL A 110 4.84 -22.31 20.43
CA VAL A 110 3.48 -22.69 20.78
C VAL A 110 3.38 -24.21 20.75
N PRO A 111 2.93 -24.88 21.84
CA PRO A 111 2.74 -26.33 21.83
C PRO A 111 1.84 -26.75 20.66
N LEU A 112 2.18 -27.88 20.01
CA LEU A 112 1.44 -28.46 18.87
C LEU A 112 1.55 -27.70 17.53
N LEU A 113 2.17 -26.52 17.50
CA LEU A 113 2.46 -25.80 16.25
C LEU A 113 3.96 -25.83 15.95
N ASP A 114 4.32 -26.13 14.70
CA ASP A 114 5.71 -26.10 14.26
C ASP A 114 6.17 -24.65 14.00
N GLY A 115 7.12 -24.18 14.82
CA GLY A 115 7.79 -22.89 14.65
C GLY A 115 7.65 -21.94 15.85
N GLN A 116 8.21 -20.74 15.68
CA GLN A 116 8.17 -19.67 16.66
C GLN A 116 7.05 -18.67 16.32
N PHE A 117 6.46 -18.09 17.34
CA PHE A 117 5.37 -17.13 17.24
C PHE A 117 5.63 -15.91 18.11
N VAL A 118 5.05 -14.77 17.72
CA VAL A 118 4.96 -13.57 18.56
C VAL A 118 3.49 -13.22 18.75
N THR A 119 3.11 -12.91 19.99
CA THR A 119 1.77 -12.41 20.32
C THR A 119 1.82 -10.89 20.32
N LEU A 120 1.04 -10.27 19.44
CA LEU A 120 1.10 -8.83 19.21
C LEU A 120 -0.26 -8.19 19.50
N PRO A 121 -0.29 -7.01 20.13
CA PRO A 121 -1.51 -6.21 20.22
C PRO A 121 -1.99 -5.84 18.81
N VAL A 122 -3.31 -5.89 18.63
CA VAL A 122 -3.99 -5.46 17.41
C VAL A 122 -4.59 -4.08 17.64
N VAL A 123 -4.29 -3.15 16.73
CA VAL A 123 -4.77 -1.77 16.78
C VAL A 123 -5.81 -1.59 15.66
N PRO A 124 -7.11 -1.43 15.98
CA PRO A 124 -8.12 -1.10 14.98
C PRO A 124 -7.84 0.28 14.37
N THR A 125 -7.76 0.37 13.05
CA THR A 125 -7.39 1.62 12.35
C THR A 125 -8.32 1.88 11.17
N LEU A 126 -9.20 2.87 11.34
CA LEU A 126 -9.99 3.43 10.24
C LEU A 126 -9.12 4.38 9.40
N VAL A 127 -9.04 4.15 8.10
CA VAL A 127 -8.27 4.96 7.16
C VAL A 127 -9.12 5.33 5.94
N PRO A 128 -8.75 6.39 5.19
CA PRO A 128 -9.45 6.73 3.94
C PRO A 128 -9.47 5.64 2.86
N HIS A 129 -8.47 4.76 2.80
CA HIS A 129 -8.40 3.69 1.80
C HIS A 129 -7.53 2.52 2.29
N ALA A 130 -8.12 1.38 2.65
CA ALA A 130 -7.39 0.32 3.35
C ALA A 130 -6.31 -0.32 2.47
N ALA A 131 -6.62 -0.56 1.19
CA ALA A 131 -5.77 -1.32 0.27
C ALA A 131 -4.42 -0.63 -0.05
N SER A 132 -4.26 0.67 0.18
CA SER A 132 -2.98 1.37 -0.07
C SER A 132 -2.08 1.46 1.17
N ILE A 133 -2.55 1.07 2.36
CA ILE A 133 -1.76 1.14 3.60
C ILE A 133 -0.52 0.22 3.57
N PRO A 134 -0.57 -1.04 3.11
CA PRO A 134 0.63 -1.87 3.06
C PRO A 134 1.73 -1.26 2.19
N LEU A 135 1.38 -0.68 1.03
CA LEU A 135 2.32 0.02 0.16
C LEU A 135 2.89 1.27 0.84
N LEU A 136 2.02 2.08 1.46
CA LEU A 136 2.43 3.29 2.18
C LEU A 136 3.45 2.97 3.28
N ILE A 137 3.17 1.99 4.13
CA ILE A 137 4.05 1.60 5.25
C ILE A 137 5.36 1.03 4.72
N LEU A 138 5.33 0.20 3.68
CA LEU A 138 6.52 -0.41 3.09
C LEU A 138 7.55 0.65 2.65
N PHE A 139 7.09 1.71 1.98
CA PHE A 139 7.97 2.80 1.53
C PHE A 139 8.27 3.82 2.64
N ALA A 140 7.29 4.20 3.45
CA ALA A 140 7.49 5.19 4.52
C ALA A 140 8.51 4.73 5.57
N PHE A 141 8.58 3.43 5.87
CA PHE A 141 9.58 2.85 6.78
C PHE A 141 10.95 2.64 6.12
N GLY A 142 11.12 2.97 4.83
CA GLY A 142 12.34 2.67 4.09
C GLY A 142 12.63 1.16 3.94
N LEU A 143 11.64 0.29 4.16
CA LEU A 143 11.79 -1.17 3.98
C LEU A 143 11.88 -1.55 2.51
N GLU A 144 11.37 -0.69 1.63
CA GLU A 144 11.64 -0.68 0.20
C GLU A 144 12.21 0.68 -0.21
N SER A 145 13.46 0.70 -0.67
CA SER A 145 14.17 1.93 -1.07
C SER A 145 14.14 2.17 -2.59
N ARG A 146 13.69 1.19 -3.38
CA ARG A 146 13.62 1.33 -4.85
C ARG A 146 12.39 2.12 -5.26
N SER A 147 12.55 3.44 -5.33
CA SER A 147 11.52 4.40 -5.75
C SER A 147 10.82 4.04 -7.07
N HIS A 148 11.54 3.47 -8.04
CA HIS A 148 10.94 3.03 -9.31
C HIS A 148 9.83 1.98 -9.11
N LEU A 149 9.92 1.13 -8.07
CA LEU A 149 8.85 0.18 -7.78
C LEU A 149 7.59 0.86 -7.27
N LEU A 150 7.72 1.97 -6.53
CA LEU A 150 6.56 2.78 -6.16
C LEU A 150 5.91 3.34 -7.43
N SER A 151 6.69 3.95 -8.33
CA SER A 151 6.17 4.49 -9.58
C SER A 151 5.41 3.43 -10.39
N CYS A 152 5.97 2.23 -10.55
CA CYS A 152 5.34 1.12 -11.26
C CYS A 152 4.03 0.61 -10.61
N ARG A 153 3.75 0.97 -9.36
CA ARG A 153 2.46 0.68 -8.70
C ARG A 153 1.43 1.77 -8.88
N LEU A 154 1.90 3.00 -9.07
CA LEU A 154 1.04 4.18 -9.15
C LEU A 154 0.65 4.50 -10.60
N LEU A 155 1.47 4.09 -11.57
CA LEU A 155 1.29 4.41 -12.98
C LEU A 155 1.69 3.22 -13.88
N PRO A 156 1.13 3.11 -15.10
CA PRO A 156 1.62 2.18 -16.13
C PRO A 156 3.09 2.42 -16.49
N SER A 157 3.80 1.37 -16.89
CA SER A 157 5.22 1.45 -17.29
C SER A 157 5.46 2.40 -18.45
N GLU A 158 4.54 2.41 -19.41
CA GLU A 158 4.59 3.26 -20.60
C GLU A 158 4.49 4.73 -20.22
N VAL A 159 3.62 5.06 -19.26
CA VAL A 159 3.44 6.42 -18.73
C VAL A 159 4.68 6.88 -17.96
N ILE A 160 5.36 5.97 -17.25
CA ILE A 160 6.60 6.28 -16.52
C ILE A 160 7.75 6.63 -17.48
N GLY A 161 7.74 6.08 -18.70
CA GLY A 161 8.74 6.38 -19.73
C GLY A 161 8.80 7.86 -20.13
N GLU A 162 7.70 8.60 -19.93
CA GLU A 162 7.56 10.02 -20.28
C GLU A 162 8.04 10.98 -19.17
N PHE A 163 8.58 10.44 -18.08
CA PHE A 163 9.09 11.25 -16.97
C PHE A 163 10.25 12.15 -17.43
N PRO A 164 10.33 13.43 -17.01
CA PRO A 164 9.55 14.09 -15.95
C PRO A 164 8.34 14.94 -16.41
N ASP A 165 7.93 14.87 -17.68
CA ASP A 165 6.88 15.76 -18.18
C ASP A 165 5.48 15.24 -17.79
N ALA A 166 4.93 15.78 -16.70
CA ALA A 166 3.63 15.37 -16.17
C ALA A 166 2.47 15.55 -17.18
N MET A 167 2.56 16.50 -18.12
CA MET A 167 1.52 16.69 -19.14
C MET A 167 1.59 15.58 -20.19
N VAL A 168 2.80 15.24 -20.66
CA VAL A 168 2.99 14.12 -21.58
C VAL A 168 2.59 12.81 -20.92
N MET A 169 2.97 12.59 -19.66
CA MET A 169 2.52 11.43 -18.88
C MET A 169 0.98 11.34 -18.80
N ALA A 170 0.31 12.46 -18.53
CA ALA A 170 -1.16 12.50 -18.47
C ALA A 170 -1.82 12.20 -19.83
N GLN A 171 -1.25 12.71 -20.91
CA GLN A 171 -1.70 12.43 -22.28
C GLN A 171 -1.53 10.94 -22.61
N SER A 172 -0.33 10.39 -22.39
CA SER A 172 -0.06 8.96 -22.60
C SER A 172 -0.98 8.09 -21.76
N MET A 173 -1.27 8.47 -20.52
CA MET A 173 -2.22 7.74 -19.67
C MET A 173 -3.65 7.82 -20.21
N ALA A 174 -4.07 9.00 -20.70
CA ALA A 174 -5.38 9.22 -21.32
C ALA A 174 -5.55 8.46 -22.64
N GLU A 175 -4.47 8.14 -23.35
CA GLU A 175 -4.51 7.38 -24.59
C GLU A 175 -4.43 5.86 -24.35
N LEU A 176 -3.52 5.42 -23.48
CA LEU A 176 -3.17 3.99 -23.34
C LEU A 176 -4.11 3.19 -22.44
N CYS A 177 -4.71 3.81 -21.41
CA CYS A 177 -5.55 3.06 -20.46
C CYS A 177 -6.93 2.73 -21.06
N SER A 178 -7.57 1.65 -20.65
CA SER A 178 -9.04 1.56 -20.75
C SER A 178 -9.70 2.42 -19.65
N ASP A 179 -11.00 2.71 -19.76
CA ASP A 179 -11.72 3.46 -18.71
C ASP A 179 -11.71 2.73 -17.36
N ALA A 180 -11.79 1.41 -17.38
CA ALA A 180 -11.69 0.57 -16.18
C ALA A 180 -10.30 0.67 -15.54
N GLN A 181 -9.23 0.62 -16.34
CA GLN A 181 -7.85 0.80 -15.86
C GLN A 181 -7.63 2.20 -15.29
N LEU A 182 -8.06 3.25 -16.01
CA LEU A 182 -7.91 4.63 -15.56
C LEU A 182 -8.67 4.84 -14.23
N THR A 183 -9.89 4.33 -14.12
CA THR A 183 -10.68 4.38 -12.89
C THR A 183 -9.97 3.67 -11.73
N LYS A 184 -9.36 2.49 -11.99
CA LYS A 184 -8.59 1.77 -10.98
C LYS A 184 -7.40 2.58 -10.46
N TYR A 185 -6.61 3.19 -11.36
CA TYR A 185 -5.48 4.04 -10.97
C TYR A 185 -5.92 5.30 -10.23
N ILE A 186 -6.99 5.98 -10.68
CA ILE A 186 -7.54 7.15 -10.01
C ILE A 186 -7.95 6.79 -8.58
N THR A 187 -8.76 5.73 -8.40
CA THR A 187 -9.24 5.30 -7.09
C THR A 187 -8.07 4.97 -6.16
N PHE A 188 -7.09 4.19 -6.64
CA PHE A 188 -5.94 3.80 -5.83
C PHE A 188 -5.05 5.00 -5.46
N ASN A 189 -4.67 5.83 -6.43
CA ASN A 189 -3.80 7.00 -6.20
C ASN A 189 -4.49 8.04 -5.32
N GLN A 190 -5.80 8.25 -5.50
CA GLN A 190 -6.59 9.11 -4.62
C GLN A 190 -6.59 8.56 -3.18
N GLY A 191 -6.83 7.26 -3.02
CA GLY A 191 -6.84 6.59 -1.72
C GLY A 191 -5.49 6.69 -1.01
N LEU A 192 -4.40 6.41 -1.72
CA LEU A 192 -3.05 6.60 -1.20
C LEU A 192 -2.77 8.05 -0.80
N TRP A 193 -3.12 9.02 -1.65
CA TRP A 193 -2.93 10.44 -1.35
C TRP A 193 -3.70 10.87 -0.10
N ARG A 194 -4.96 10.44 0.05
CA ARG A 194 -5.76 10.70 1.26
C ARG A 194 -5.13 10.08 2.50
N ASN A 195 -4.57 8.88 2.41
CA ASN A 195 -3.85 8.27 3.54
C ASN A 195 -2.56 9.03 3.88
N ILE A 196 -1.82 9.50 2.89
CA ILE A 196 -0.63 10.36 3.09
C ILE A 196 -1.03 11.62 3.85
N LEU A 197 -2.10 12.29 3.44
CA LEU A 197 -2.59 13.49 4.13
C LEU A 197 -3.08 13.19 5.55
N ALA A 198 -3.73 12.04 5.78
CA ALA A 198 -4.28 11.68 7.09
C ALA A 198 -3.22 11.22 8.11
N LEU A 199 -2.25 10.41 7.66
CA LEU A 199 -1.23 9.82 8.54
C LEU A 199 0.04 10.68 8.63
N GLY A 200 0.28 11.50 7.61
CA GLY A 200 1.41 12.42 7.55
C GLY A 200 2.77 11.72 7.63
N PRO A 201 3.14 10.86 6.66
CA PRO A 201 4.51 10.34 6.58
C PRO A 201 5.51 11.51 6.44
N ARG A 202 6.76 11.28 6.83
CA ARG A 202 7.82 12.31 6.79
C ARG A 202 8.71 12.23 5.53
N ASP A 203 8.67 11.10 4.82
CA ASP A 203 9.43 10.92 3.58
C ASP A 203 8.89 11.83 2.46
N THR A 204 9.65 12.88 2.15
CA THR A 204 9.29 13.86 1.12
C THR A 204 9.37 13.31 -0.31
N GLN A 205 10.21 12.29 -0.55
CA GLN A 205 10.33 11.66 -1.86
C GLN A 205 9.09 10.81 -2.16
N LEU A 206 8.67 10.00 -1.19
CA LEU A 206 7.40 9.25 -1.24
C LEU A 206 6.21 10.18 -1.50
N ILE A 207 6.11 11.29 -0.73
CA ILE A 207 5.04 12.27 -0.89
C ILE A 207 5.05 12.87 -2.30
N GLY A 208 6.22 13.30 -2.78
CA GLY A 208 6.36 13.89 -4.11
C GLY A 208 5.95 12.93 -5.23
N MET A 209 6.38 11.66 -5.16
CA MET A 209 6.00 10.64 -6.15
C MET A 209 4.49 10.38 -6.16
N ALA A 210 3.88 10.22 -4.98
CA ALA A 210 2.44 9.98 -4.86
C ALA A 210 1.62 11.18 -5.37
N GLN A 211 2.07 12.41 -5.07
CA GLN A 211 1.43 13.63 -5.54
C GLN A 211 1.49 13.75 -7.08
N THR A 212 2.66 13.51 -7.66
CA THR A 212 2.83 13.52 -9.13
C THR A 212 1.93 12.49 -9.79
N ALA A 213 1.91 11.25 -9.30
CA ALA A 213 1.06 10.20 -9.85
C ALA A 213 -0.44 10.52 -9.72
N TRP A 214 -0.86 11.16 -8.62
CA TRP A 214 -2.24 11.64 -8.45
C TRP A 214 -2.58 12.76 -9.45
N ASN A 215 -1.68 13.74 -9.65
CA ASN A 215 -1.92 14.83 -10.59
C ASN A 215 -2.02 14.30 -12.03
N VAL A 216 -1.14 13.37 -12.43
CA VAL A 216 -1.16 12.72 -13.74
C VAL A 216 -2.48 11.99 -13.97
N THR A 217 -2.97 11.19 -13.02
CA THR A 217 -4.24 10.46 -13.18
C THR A 217 -5.46 11.38 -13.27
N VAL A 218 -5.48 12.48 -12.50
CA VAL A 218 -6.54 13.48 -12.56
C VAL A 218 -6.55 14.21 -13.90
N GLU A 219 -5.39 14.61 -14.41
CA GLU A 219 -5.32 15.33 -15.68
C GLU A 219 -5.65 14.40 -16.86
N ALA A 220 -5.20 13.15 -16.82
CA ALA A 220 -5.59 12.14 -17.81
C ALA A 220 -7.12 11.98 -17.92
N ARG A 221 -7.82 11.97 -16.76
CA ARG A 221 -9.29 11.96 -16.73
C ARG A 221 -9.89 13.21 -17.39
N ARG A 222 -9.34 14.40 -17.10
CA ARG A 222 -9.83 15.66 -17.69
C ARG A 222 -9.65 15.70 -19.19
N ILE A 223 -8.51 15.22 -19.70
CA ILE A 223 -8.23 15.11 -21.14
C ILE A 223 -9.32 14.27 -21.82
N ARG A 224 -9.66 13.10 -21.26
CA ARG A 224 -10.74 12.26 -21.81
C ARG A 224 -12.10 12.93 -21.81
N LEU A 225 -12.48 13.56 -20.69
CA LEU A 225 -13.77 14.24 -20.58
C LEU A 225 -13.92 15.33 -21.65
N ARG A 226 -12.85 16.10 -21.91
CA ARG A 226 -12.82 17.10 -22.99
C ARG A 226 -12.97 16.46 -24.36
N ALA A 227 -12.27 15.35 -24.63
CA ALA A 227 -12.37 14.64 -25.90
C ALA A 227 -13.79 14.10 -26.17
N THR A 228 -14.45 13.52 -25.17
CA THR A 228 -15.84 13.04 -25.28
C THR A 228 -16.83 14.18 -25.52
N MET A 229 -16.66 15.32 -24.84
CA MET A 229 -17.50 16.50 -25.07
C MET A 229 -17.36 17.01 -26.51
N ASN A 230 -16.14 17.11 -27.03
CA ASN A 230 -15.89 17.57 -28.40
C ASN A 230 -16.53 16.61 -29.43
N GLN A 231 -16.40 15.30 -29.25
CA GLN A 231 -17.04 14.30 -30.12
C GLN A 231 -18.57 14.40 -30.14
N SER A 232 -19.19 14.70 -28.98
CA SER A 232 -20.64 14.87 -28.89
C SER A 232 -21.16 16.13 -29.62
N MET A 233 -20.35 17.19 -29.69
CA MET A 233 -20.70 18.42 -30.40
C MET A 233 -20.62 18.25 -31.91
N ASP A 234 -19.63 17.49 -32.41
CA ASP A 234 -19.49 17.23 -33.84
C ASP A 234 -20.60 16.30 -34.36
N ALA A 235 -20.98 15.26 -33.60
CA ALA A 235 -22.09 14.38 -33.97
C ALA A 235 -23.45 15.09 -34.09
N GLY A 236 -23.64 16.22 -33.38
CA GLY A 236 -24.86 17.03 -33.46
C GLY A 236 -24.93 17.93 -34.71
N ARG A 237 -23.80 18.21 -35.38
CA ARG A 237 -23.76 19.05 -36.58
C ARG A 237 -24.07 18.29 -37.87
N ASP A 238 -23.82 16.98 -37.88
CA ASP A 238 -24.00 16.13 -39.07
C ASP A 238 -25.39 15.48 -39.16
N ALA A 239 -26.33 15.83 -38.29
CA ALA A 239 -27.70 15.32 -38.37
C ALA A 239 -28.40 15.90 -39.62
N PRO A 240 -28.75 15.09 -40.65
CA PRO A 240 -29.35 15.58 -41.87
C PRO A 240 -30.75 16.13 -41.60
N ASN A 241 -30.99 17.38 -42.02
CA ASN A 241 -32.34 17.95 -42.08
C ASN A 241 -33.16 17.17 -43.13
N HIS A 242 -33.85 16.13 -42.69
CA HIS A 242 -34.89 15.48 -43.49
C HIS A 242 -36.16 16.33 -43.44
N THR A 243 -36.25 17.23 -44.41
CA THR A 243 -37.51 17.83 -44.90
C THR A 243 -37.99 17.10 -46.14
#